data_AF-A0A962ELK9-F1
#
_entry.id   AF-A0A962ELK9-F1
#
_cell.length_a   1.000
_cell.length_b   1.000
_cell.length_c   1.000
_cell.angle_alpha   90.00
_cell.angle_beta   90.00
_cell.angle_gamma   90.00
#
_symmetry.space_group_name_H-M   'P 1'
#
loop_
_entity.id
_entity.type
_entity.pdbx_description
1 polymer ?
#
loop_
_entity_poly.entity_id
_entity_poly.type
_entity_poly.pdbx_seq_one_letter_code
_entity_poly.pdbx_strand_id
1 'polypeptide(L)' 'MFKIQTFNKIAVKGLERFDRDRYEVASEIGTPHAILLRSHKIQTELVPNSVLGIARAGAGLNNMPVAEMTNR' A
#
# COMPACT_ATOMS: atom_id res chain seq x y z
N MET A 1 2.57 11.01 -11.74
CA MET A 1 3.27 10.27 -10.66
C MET A 1 2.23 9.50 -9.85
N PHE A 2 2.39 8.19 -9.71
CA PHE A 2 1.57 7.36 -8.83
C PHE A 2 2.04 7.55 -7.39
N LYS A 3 1.10 7.52 -6.45
CA LYS A 3 1.37 7.83 -5.03
C LYS A 3 1.14 6.57 -4.22
N ILE A 4 2.16 6.12 -3.50
CA ILE A 4 2.14 4.88 -2.73
C ILE A 4 2.31 5.22 -1.26
N GLN A 5 1.26 5.00 -0.48
CA GLN A 5 1.34 5.15 0.96
C GLN A 5 1.92 3.89 1.58
N THR A 6 2.93 4.05 2.43
CA THR A 6 3.52 2.93 3.17
C THR A 6 3.01 2.83 4.60
N PHE A 7 2.67 1.63 5.05
CA PHE A 7 2.48 1.33 6.47
C PHE A 7 3.61 0.43 6.98
N ASN A 8 4.04 0.66 8.22
CA ASN A 8 5.21 0.03 8.87
C ASN A 8 6.56 0.45 8.27
N LYS A 9 7.65 -0.06 8.89
CA LYS A 9 9.00 0.03 8.34
C LYS A 9 9.14 -0.94 7.16
N ILE A 10 9.19 -0.39 5.96
CA ILE A 10 9.52 -1.12 4.73
C ILE A 10 11.02 -0.98 4.46
N ALA A 11 11.66 -2.06 4.00
CA ALA A 11 13.09 -2.05 3.74
C ALA A 11 13.41 -1.11 2.56
N VAL A 12 14.43 -0.28 2.71
CA VAL A 12 14.88 0.69 1.68
C VAL A 12 15.13 0.00 0.35
N LYS A 13 15.82 -1.15 0.35
CA LYS A 13 16.06 -1.96 -0.86
C LYS A 13 14.79 -2.32 -1.65
N GLY A 14 13.65 -2.48 -0.96
CA GLY A 14 12.37 -2.72 -1.61
C GLY A 14 11.77 -1.44 -2.20
N LEU A 15 11.90 -0.32 -1.48
CA LEU A 15 11.41 0.99 -1.91
C LEU A 15 12.19 1.53 -3.12
N GLU A 16 13.49 1.24 -3.21
CA GLU A 16 14.34 1.62 -4.35
C GLU A 16 13.92 0.98 -5.68
N ARG A 17 13.05 -0.02 -5.66
CA ARG A 17 12.48 -0.62 -6.88
C ARG A 17 11.41 0.27 -7.52
N PHE A 18 10.87 1.24 -6.77
CA PHE A 18 9.97 2.24 -7.31
C PHE A 18 10.77 3.34 -7.97
N ASP A 19 10.65 3.41 -9.29
CA ASP A 19 11.22 4.46 -10.12
C ASP A 19 10.71 5.85 -9.69
N ARG A 20 11.63 6.76 -9.35
CA ARG A 20 11.32 8.06 -8.74
C ARG A 20 10.59 9.02 -9.68
N ASP A 21 10.72 8.84 -10.99
CA ASP A 21 10.01 9.67 -11.97
C ASP A 21 8.53 9.26 -12.09
N ARG A 22 8.22 8.02 -11.71
CA ARG A 22 6.87 7.44 -11.83
C ARG A 22 6.15 7.33 -10.50
N TYR A 23 6.87 7.19 -9.39
CA TYR A 23 6.29 6.88 -8.09
C TYR A 23 6.78 7.84 -6.99
N GLU A 24 5.81 8.34 -6.23
CA GLU A 24 6.01 8.99 -4.94
C GLU A 24 5.69 7.98 -3.84
N VAL A 25 6.65 7.72 -2.96
CA VAL A 25 6.47 6.74 -1.87
C VAL A 25 6.74 7.41 -0.53
N ALA A 26 5.73 7.46 0.34
CA ALA A 26 5.81 8.11 1.64
C ALA A 26 4.87 7.46 2.67
N SER A 27 5.12 7.70 3.96
CA SER A 27 4.27 7.21 5.05
C SER A 27 2.94 7.95 5.17
N GLU A 28 2.91 9.21 4.74
CA GLU A 28 1.74 10.07 4.80
C GLU A 28 1.46 10.63 3.41
N ILE A 29 0.38 10.15 2.80
CA ILE A 29 -0.12 10.62 1.51
C ILE A 29 -1.63 10.78 1.67
N GLY A 30 -2.16 11.97 1.41
CA GLY A 30 -3.59 12.24 1.58
C GLY A 30 -4.48 11.49 0.56
N THR A 31 -4.02 11.37 -0.69
CA THR A 31 -4.75 10.68 -1.78
C THR A 31 -3.86 9.63 -2.45
N PRO A 32 -3.63 8.49 -1.79
CA PRO A 32 -2.77 7.44 -2.35
C PRO A 32 -3.48 6.70 -3.48
N HIS A 33 -2.69 6.33 -4.49
CA HIS A 33 -3.11 5.44 -5.58
C HIS A 33 -2.86 3.96 -5.23
N ALA A 34 -1.92 3.68 -4.32
CA ALA A 34 -1.64 2.35 -3.83
C ALA A 34 -1.23 2.36 -2.37
N ILE A 35 -1.39 1.22 -1.71
CA ILE A 35 -0.94 0.99 -0.34
C ILE A 35 0.12 -0.12 -0.32
N LEU A 36 1.24 0.11 0.35
CA LEU A 36 2.27 -0.90 0.60
C LEU A 36 2.44 -1.10 2.11
N LEU A 37 2.27 -2.33 2.61
CA LEU A 37 2.35 -2.61 4.04
C LEU A 37 3.14 -3.88 4.36
N ARG A 38 3.47 -4.10 5.64
CA ARG A 38 4.05 -5.37 6.11
C ARG A 38 3.11 -6.12 7.03
N SER A 39 2.94 -5.62 8.25
CA SER A 39 2.17 -6.27 9.32
C SER A 39 0.99 -5.44 9.79
N HIS A 40 0.82 -4.21 9.26
CA HIS A 40 -0.36 -3.40 9.53
C HIS A 40 -1.64 -4.12 9.09
N LYS A 41 -2.70 -4.01 9.90
CA LYS A 41 -4.01 -4.57 9.57
C LYS A 41 -4.81 -3.52 8.80
N ILE A 42 -5.19 -3.84 7.58
CA ILE A 42 -6.05 -2.96 6.77
C ILE A 42 -7.46 -3.03 7.33
N GLN A 43 -8.06 -1.85 7.52
CA GLN A 43 -9.48 -1.68 7.75
C GLN A 43 -10.11 -1.20 6.45
N THR A 44 -11.11 -1.92 5.97
CA THR A 44 -11.77 -1.69 4.68
C THR A 44 -12.33 -0.27 4.54
N GLU A 45 -12.85 0.28 5.64
CA GLU A 45 -13.48 1.61 5.69
C GLU A 45 -12.46 2.75 5.53
N LEU A 46 -11.19 2.48 5.82
CA LEU A 46 -10.10 3.46 5.77
C LEU A 46 -9.35 3.44 4.43
N VAL A 47 -9.70 2.54 3.50
CA VAL A 47 -9.07 2.47 2.18
C VAL A 47 -9.75 3.47 1.24
N PRO A 48 -9.10 4.58 0.85
CA PRO A 48 -9.72 5.59 -0.01
C PRO A 48 -10.11 5.02 -1.38
N ASN A 49 -11.14 5.59 -2.01
CA ASN A 49 -11.57 5.19 -3.36
C ASN A 49 -10.49 5.35 -4.44
N SER A 50 -9.48 6.20 -4.20
CA SER A 50 -8.35 6.39 -5.09
C SER A 50 -7.38 5.20 -5.13
N VAL A 51 -7.45 4.28 -4.16
CA VAL A 51 -6.56 3.13 -4.08
C VAL A 51 -6.95 2.10 -5.13
N LEU A 52 -6.01 1.84 -6.04
CA LEU A 52 -6.10 0.89 -7.14
C LEU A 52 -5.51 -0.48 -6.78
N GLY A 53 -4.68 -0.53 -5.72
CA GLY A 53 -4.01 -1.77 -5.33
C GLY A 53 -3.39 -1.70 -3.95
N ILE A 54 -3.36 -2.84 -3.29
CA ILE A 54 -2.76 -3.04 -1.97
C ILE A 54 -1.73 -4.15 -2.07
N ALA A 55 -0.49 -3.87 -1.66
CA ALA A 55 0.62 -4.81 -1.69
C ALA A 55 1.16 -5.08 -0.28
N ARG A 56 1.61 -6.32 -0.05
CA ARG A 56 2.25 -6.73 1.20
C ARG A 56 3.71 -7.10 0.99
N ALA A 57 4.59 -6.57 1.83
CA ALA A 57 5.96 -7.02 1.98
C ALA A 57 6.02 -8.22 2.96
N GLY A 58 5.60 -9.41 2.50
CA GLY A 58 5.60 -10.65 3.27
C GLY A 58 4.80 -11.77 2.59
N ALA A 59 4.77 -12.96 3.18
CA ALA A 59 4.17 -14.14 2.55
C ALA A 59 2.66 -14.33 2.84
N GLY A 60 2.18 -13.99 4.04
CA GLY A 60 0.78 -14.23 4.42
C GLY A 60 -0.15 -13.08 4.08
N LEU A 61 -1.48 -13.29 4.08
CA LEU A 61 -2.50 -12.26 3.81
C LEU A 61 -3.44 -12.01 4.99
N ASN A 62 -3.18 -12.58 6.16
CA ASN A 62 -4.04 -12.53 7.37
C ASN A 62 -4.44 -11.12 7.84
N ASN A 63 -3.72 -10.09 7.38
CA ASN A 63 -3.91 -8.69 7.76
C ASN A 63 -4.58 -7.88 6.65
N MET A 64 -5.01 -8.53 5.57
CA MET A 64 -5.66 -7.93 4.41
C MET A 64 -7.09 -8.48 4.24
N PRO A 65 -8.10 -7.61 4.09
CA PRO A 65 -9.46 -7.99 3.76
C PRO A 65 -9.56 -8.29 2.26
N VAL A 66 -8.98 -9.42 1.83
CA VAL A 66 -8.83 -9.77 0.41
C VAL A 66 -10.17 -9.89 -0.28
N ALA A 67 -11.16 -10.53 0.36
CA ALA A 67 -12.47 -10.75 -0.23
C ALA A 67 -13.20 -9.41 -0.46
N GLU A 68 -13.23 -8.56 0.56
CA GLU A 68 -13.88 -7.25 0.50
C GLU A 68 -13.21 -6.32 -0.52
N MET A 69 -11.88 -6.33 -0.60
CA MET A 69 -11.14 -5.53 -1.58
C MET A 69 -11.25 -6.08 -3.01
N THR A 70 -11.51 -7.38 -3.18
CA THR A 70 -11.75 -7.98 -4.50
C THR A 70 -13.15 -7.65 -5.03
N ASN A 71 -14.11 -7.46 -4.14
CA ASN A 71 -15.51 -7.14 -4.49
C ASN A 71 -15.75 -5.64 -4.75
N ARG A 72 -14.71 -4.81 -4.68
CA ARG A 72 -14.76 -3.37 -4.87
C ARG A 72 -14.14 -3.00 -6.23
#